data_AF-A0A9E0SH91-F1
#
_entry.id   AF-A0A9E0SH91-F1
#
_cell.length_a   1.000
_cell.length_b   1.000
_cell.length_c   1.000
_cell.angle_alpha   90.00
_cell.angle_beta   90.00
_cell.angle_gamma   90.00
#
_symmetry.space_group_name_H-M   'P 1'
#
loop_
_entity.id
_entity.type
_entity.pdbx_description
1 polymer ?
#
loop_
_entity_poly.entity_id
_entity_poly.type
_entity_poly.pdbx_seq_one_letter_code
_entity_poly.pdbx_strand_id
1 'polypeptide(L)'
;MRTWLQETKQTLRFLAAARCFLPQYLETTAELENVLQLHLRRAEMLQALDVLEQIGDQHSGYEEEANFWKELFYAAQHMALPDHATRYEERIRQVALMQRMR
;
A
#
# COMPACT_ATOMS: atom_id res chain seq x y z
N MET A 1 19.12 20.02 -3.32
CA MET A 1 18.05 19.10 -3.73
C MET A 1 18.65 17.73 -3.97
N ARG A 2 18.19 16.66 -3.29
CA ARG A 2 18.57 15.29 -3.68
C ARG A 2 17.92 14.98 -5.03
N THR A 3 18.71 14.61 -6.02
CA THR A 3 18.19 14.14 -7.32
C THR A 3 17.73 12.71 -7.14
N TRP A 4 16.44 12.53 -6.89
CA TRP A 4 15.85 11.19 -6.77
C TRP A 4 15.80 10.49 -8.12
N LEU A 5 16.13 9.20 -8.13
CA LEU A 5 15.93 8.33 -9.28
C LEU A 5 14.43 8.29 -9.64
N GLN A 6 14.12 8.19 -10.94
CA GLN A 6 12.74 8.18 -11.41
C GLN A 6 11.95 7.00 -10.82
N GLU A 7 12.60 5.85 -10.68
CA GLU A 7 12.04 4.65 -10.04
C GLU A 7 11.62 4.94 -8.59
N THR A 8 12.49 5.57 -7.80
CA THR A 8 12.17 5.94 -6.41
C THR A 8 10.99 6.90 -6.33
N LYS A 9 10.91 7.89 -7.22
CA LYS A 9 9.75 8.80 -7.27
C LYS A 9 8.47 8.06 -7.61
N GLN A 10 8.54 7.10 -8.52
CA GLN A 10 7.38 6.35 -8.96
C GLN A 10 6.88 5.42 -7.86
N THR A 11 7.77 4.70 -7.17
CA THR A 11 7.41 3.89 -6.00
C THR A 11 6.75 4.74 -4.92
N LEU A 12 7.33 5.89 -4.57
CA LEU A 12 6.76 6.79 -3.57
C LEU A 12 5.36 7.29 -3.95
N ARG A 13 5.08 7.49 -5.25
CA ARG A 13 3.74 7.86 -5.72
C ARG A 13 2.74 6.74 -5.47
N PHE A 14 3.09 5.49 -5.78
CA PHE A 14 2.21 4.35 -5.54
C PHE A 14 1.96 4.14 -4.05
N LEU A 15 2.99 4.23 -3.20
CA LEU A 15 2.82 4.13 -1.74
C LEU A 15 1.93 5.25 -1.18
N ALA A 16 2.09 6.48 -1.68
CA ALA A 16 1.21 7.58 -1.30
C ALA A 16 -0.23 7.40 -1.80
N ALA A 17 -0.41 6.87 -3.02
CA ALA A 17 -1.73 6.59 -3.58
C ALA A 17 -2.46 5.49 -2.80
N ALA A 18 -1.76 4.41 -2.43
CA ALA A 18 -2.30 3.36 -1.58
C ALA A 18 -2.88 3.97 -0.28
N ARG A 19 -2.11 4.84 0.37
CA ARG A 19 -2.55 5.52 1.60
C ARG A 19 -3.84 6.35 1.42
N CYS A 20 -4.09 6.92 0.24
CA CYS A 20 -5.31 7.70 -0.02
C CYS A 20 -6.57 6.85 -0.11
N PHE A 21 -6.44 5.57 -0.49
CA PHE A 21 -7.57 4.63 -0.56
C PHE A 21 -7.92 4.02 0.80
N LEU A 22 -7.16 4.31 1.86
CA LEU A 22 -7.49 3.91 3.22
C LEU A 22 -8.56 4.85 3.81
N PRO A 23 -9.72 4.33 4.27
CA PRO A 23 -10.73 5.16 4.89
C PRO A 23 -10.20 5.98 6.06
N GLN A 24 -10.60 7.26 6.15
CA GLN A 24 -10.17 8.17 7.23
C GLN A 24 -10.61 7.71 8.63
N TYR A 25 -11.67 6.90 8.69
CA TYR A 25 -12.21 6.31 9.93
C TYR A 25 -11.63 4.94 10.24
N LEU A 26 -10.74 4.40 9.40
CA LEU A 26 -9.91 3.31 9.89
C LEU A 26 -9.19 3.86 11.10
N GLU A 27 -9.44 3.26 12.27
CA GLU A 27 -8.60 3.40 13.44
C GLU A 27 -7.24 2.75 13.16
N THR A 28 -6.59 3.23 12.10
CA THR A 28 -5.16 3.09 11.91
C THR A 28 -4.60 3.65 13.20
N THR A 29 -4.01 2.80 14.04
CA THR A 29 -3.44 3.28 15.30
C THR A 29 -2.51 4.44 14.93
N ALA A 30 -2.66 5.59 15.59
CA ALA A 30 -1.87 6.78 15.27
C ALA A 30 -0.35 6.48 15.21
N GLU A 31 0.07 5.42 15.89
CA GLU A 31 1.37 4.77 15.80
C GLU A 31 1.74 4.30 14.38
N LEU A 32 0.94 3.47 13.72
CA LEU A 32 1.24 2.95 12.37
C LEU A 32 1.34 4.07 11.33
N GLU A 33 0.46 5.08 11.41
CA GLU A 33 0.55 6.25 10.55
C GLU A 33 1.87 7.01 10.77
N ASN A 34 2.27 7.22 12.03
CA ASN A 34 3.53 7.88 12.35
C ASN A 34 4.74 7.08 11.83
N VAL A 35 4.72 5.76 11.95
CA VAL A 35 5.77 4.87 11.43
C VAL A 35 5.83 4.93 9.90
N LEU A 36 4.69 4.88 9.21
CA LEU A 36 4.62 5.06 7.76
C LEU A 36 5.24 6.39 7.33
N GLN A 37 4.83 7.50 7.95
CA GLN A 37 5.35 8.84 7.64
C GLN A 37 6.86 8.94 7.90
N LEU A 38 7.36 8.27 8.94
CA LEU A 38 8.79 8.23 9.23
C LEU A 38 9.57 7.53 8.10
N HIS A 39 9.13 6.35 7.68
CA HIS A 39 9.77 5.59 6.60
C HIS A 39 9.73 6.33 5.26
N LEU A 40 8.60 6.95 4.91
CA LEU A 40 8.46 7.75 3.69
C LEU A 40 9.43 8.96 3.69
N ARG A 41 9.58 9.66 4.82
CA ARG A 41 10.54 10.78 4.95
C ARG A 41 11.99 10.35 4.79
N ARG A 42 12.31 9.12 5.19
CA ARG A 42 13.64 8.51 5.06
C ARG A 42 13.84 7.81 3.72
N ALA A 43 12.78 7.71 2.91
CA ALA A 43 12.69 6.88 1.71
C ALA A 43 13.07 5.41 1.91
N GLU A 44 12.69 4.90 3.07
CA GLU A 44 12.72 3.48 3.43
C GLU A 44 11.47 2.81 2.81
N MET A 45 11.48 2.64 1.48
CA MET A 45 10.29 2.24 0.70
C MET A 45 9.78 0.84 1.06
N LEU A 46 10.68 -0.10 1.37
CA LEU A 46 10.30 -1.46 1.77
C LEU A 46 9.56 -1.43 3.11
N GLN A 47 10.10 -0.71 4.09
CA GLN A 47 9.48 -0.56 5.39
C GLN A 47 8.14 0.19 5.30
N ALA A 48 8.04 1.20 4.43
CA ALA A 48 6.78 1.90 4.18
C ALA A 48 5.73 0.97 3.54
N LEU A 49 6.15 0.09 2.62
CA LEU A 49 5.31 -0.93 2.00
C LEU A 49 4.83 -1.96 3.04
N ASP A 50 5.72 -2.46 3.90
CA ASP A 50 5.38 -3.42 4.96
C ASP A 50 4.34 -2.84 5.93
N VAL A 51 4.47 -1.56 6.31
CA VAL A 51 3.50 -0.88 7.18
C VAL A 51 2.14 -0.73 6.49
N LEU A 52 2.13 -0.38 5.20
CA LEU A 52 0.87 -0.32 4.45
C LEU A 52 0.22 -1.70 4.35
N GLU A 53 0.98 -2.76 4.05
CA GLU A 53 0.48 -4.14 4.04
C GLU A 53 -0.16 -4.50 5.40
N GLN A 54 0.49 -4.17 6.51
CA GLN A 54 -0.05 -4.39 7.85
C GLN A 54 -1.37 -3.63 8.08
N ILE A 55 -1.46 -2.37 7.66
CA ILE A 55 -2.69 -1.57 7.77
C ILE A 55 -3.80 -2.22 6.92
N GLY A 56 -3.50 -2.62 5.69
CA GLY A 56 -4.45 -3.30 4.81
C GLY A 56 -4.93 -4.63 5.39
N ASP A 57 -4.06 -5.43 5.99
CA ASP A 57 -4.45 -6.71 6.61
C ASP A 57 -5.35 -6.52 7.85
N GLN A 58 -5.19 -5.41 8.58
CA GLN A 58 -6.03 -5.07 9.74
C GLN A 58 -7.43 -4.56 9.35
N HIS A 59 -7.62 -4.19 8.09
CA HIS A 59 -8.81 -3.49 7.63
C HIS A 59 -9.33 -4.10 6.34
N SER A 60 -10.46 -4.79 6.42
CA SER A 60 -11.11 -5.40 5.25
C SER A 60 -12.57 -5.01 5.14
N GLY A 61 -13.12 -5.14 3.94
CA GLY A 61 -14.54 -4.97 3.65
C GLY A 61 -14.97 -3.56 3.32
N TYR A 62 -14.03 -2.63 3.13
CA TYR A 62 -14.31 -1.26 2.67
C TYR A 62 -14.34 -1.18 1.14
N GLU A 63 -15.04 -0.18 0.60
CA GLU A 63 -15.34 -0.06 -0.84
C GLU A 63 -14.06 0.03 -1.70
N GLU A 64 -13.09 0.82 -1.24
CA GLU A 64 -11.86 1.09 -2.00
C GLU A 64 -10.72 0.08 -1.76
N GLU A 65 -10.98 -1.03 -1.05
CA GLU A 65 -9.96 -2.01 -0.67
C GLU A 65 -9.23 -2.60 -1.89
N ALA A 66 -9.94 -2.86 -2.98
CA ALA A 66 -9.32 -3.35 -4.21
C ALA A 66 -8.34 -2.34 -4.82
N ASN A 67 -8.64 -1.04 -4.74
CA ASN A 67 -7.76 0.02 -5.24
C ASN A 67 -6.53 0.16 -4.35
N PHE A 68 -6.70 0.07 -3.02
CA PHE A 68 -5.59 0.04 -2.08
C PHE A 68 -4.56 -1.05 -2.42
N TRP A 69 -5.01 -2.31 -2.55
CA TRP A 69 -4.11 -3.43 -2.86
C TRP A 69 -3.49 -3.30 -4.26
N LYS A 70 -4.19 -2.70 -5.22
CA LYS A 70 -3.69 -2.43 -6.56
C LYS A 70 -2.51 -1.45 -6.57
N GLU A 71 -2.58 -0.40 -5.76
CA GLU A 71 -1.46 0.53 -5.63
C GLU A 71 -0.24 -0.13 -4.96
N LEU A 72 -0.44 -0.99 -3.96
CA LEU A 72 0.65 -1.79 -3.37
C LEU A 72 1.25 -2.78 -4.36
N PHE A 73 0.43 -3.40 -5.22
CA PHE A 73 0.90 -4.23 -6.33
C PHE A 73 1.86 -3.46 -7.26
N TYR A 74 1.49 -2.26 -7.70
CA TYR A 74 2.36 -1.46 -8.56
C TYR A 74 3.63 -1.01 -7.85
N ALA A 75 3.55 -0.64 -6.57
CA ALA A 75 4.74 -0.34 -5.77
C ALA A 75 5.70 -1.54 -5.73
N ALA A 76 5.20 -2.74 -5.42
CA ALA A 76 5.99 -3.97 -5.37
C ALA A 76 6.64 -4.31 -6.73
N GLN A 77 5.91 -4.15 -7.84
CA GLN A 77 6.47 -4.36 -9.17
C GLN A 77 7.63 -3.40 -9.46
N HIS A 78 7.47 -2.11 -9.15
CA HIS A 78 8.50 -1.10 -9.34
C HIS A 78 9.72 -1.27 -8.43
N MET A 79 9.55 -1.94 -7.29
CA MET A 79 10.63 -2.29 -6.37
C MET A 79 11.29 -3.64 -6.68
N ALA A 80 10.87 -4.33 -7.75
CA ALA A 80 11.31 -5.68 -8.10
C ALA A 80 11.08 -6.70 -6.97
N LEU A 81 9.91 -6.65 -6.33
CA LEU A 81 9.47 -7.55 -5.26
C LEU A 81 8.38 -8.52 -5.76
N PRO A 82 8.73 -9.57 -6.53
CA PRO A 82 7.76 -10.45 -7.19
C PRO A 82 6.84 -11.19 -6.22
N ASP A 83 7.36 -11.59 -5.05
CA ASP A 83 6.57 -12.29 -4.04
C ASP A 83 5.47 -11.39 -3.45
N HIS A 84 5.79 -10.12 -3.18
CA HIS A 84 4.81 -9.14 -2.70
C HIS A 84 3.75 -8.86 -3.77
N ALA A 85 4.19 -8.62 -5.01
CA ALA A 85 3.27 -8.39 -6.13
C ALA A 85 2.30 -9.57 -6.32
N THR A 86 2.78 -10.81 -6.22
CA THR A 86 1.93 -12.01 -6.33
C THR A 86 0.89 -12.06 -5.21
N ARG A 87 1.28 -11.83 -3.95
CA ARG A 87 0.35 -11.80 -2.82
C ARG A 87 -0.72 -10.71 -2.97
N TYR A 88 -0.32 -9.51 -3.39
CA TYR A 88 -1.27 -8.41 -3.58
C TYR A 88 -2.22 -8.67 -4.75
N GLU A 89 -1.74 -9.30 -5.82
CA GLU A 89 -2.62 -9.72 -6.92
C GLU A 89 -3.70 -10.72 -6.43
N GLU A 90 -3.31 -11.68 -5.59
CA GLU A 90 -4.25 -12.61 -4.97
C GLU A 90 -5.27 -11.89 -4.08
N ARG A 91 -4.83 -10.92 -3.26
CA ARG A 91 -5.71 -10.08 -2.44
C ARG A 91 -6.73 -9.31 -3.29
N ILE A 92 -6.30 -8.66 -4.37
CA ILE A 92 -7.19 -7.93 -5.29
C ILE A 92 -8.27 -8.86 -5.83
N ARG A 93 -7.90 -10.08 -6.23
CA ARG A 93 -8.86 -11.08 -6.73
C ARG A 93 -9.85 -11.52 -5.63
N GLN A 94 -9.37 -11.75 -4.41
CA GLN A 94 -10.23 -12.12 -3.27
C GLN A 94 -11.24 -11.01 -2.96
N VAL A 95 -10.80 -9.75 -2.90
CA VAL A 95 -11.68 -8.60 -2.64
C VAL A 95 -12.74 -8.47 -3.74
N ALA A 96 -12.33 -8.57 -5.01
CA ALA A 96 -13.26 -8.51 -6.14
C ALA A 96 -14.31 -9.64 -6.10
N LEU A 97 -13.93 -10.84 -5.66
CA LEU A 97 -14.88 -11.95 -5.46
C LEU A 97 -15.86 -11.65 -4.33
N MET A 98 -15.37 -11.16 -3.18
CA MET A 98 -16.22 -10.80 -2.04
C MET A 98 -17.21 -9.69 -2.37
N GLN A 99 -16.80 -8.68 -3.13
CA GLN A 99 -17.66 -7.58 -3.56
C GLN A 99 -18.78 -8.03 -4.51
N ARG A 100 -18.55 -9.06 -5.35
CA ARG A 100 -19.58 -9.62 -6.25
C ARG A 100 -20.65 -10.44 -5.53
N MET A 101 -20.36 -10.92 -4.32
CA MET A 101 -21.27 -11.76 -3.53
C MET A 101 -22.14 -10.94 -2.56
N ARG A 102 -21.91 -9.63 -2.44
CA ARG A 102 -22.72 -8.69 -1.66
C ARG A 102 -23.83 -8.11 -2.54
#